data_AF-A0A2V8CJE5-F1
#
_entry.id   AF-A0A2V8CJE5-F1
#
_cell.length_a   1.000
_cell.length_b   1.000
_cell.length_c   1.000
_cell.angle_alpha   90.00
_cell.angle_beta   90.00
_cell.angle_gamma   90.00
#
_symmetry.space_group_name_H-M   'P 1'
#
loop_
_entity.id
_entity.type
_entity.pdbx_description
1 polymer ?
#
loop_
_entity_poly.entity_id
_entity_poly.type
_entity_poly.pdbx_seq_one_letter_code
_entity_poly.pdbx_strand_id
1 'polypeptide(L)'
;MRLRNANKWVNLLEKGHMTSLDNPEVRALASRYGDPNYLLTEDWIPEVPGINAPGDYLKDYAPDPGKYALQVLDKANKGTYEHYFPGAGSKITLGPAGAPSRPGTQ
;
A
#
# COMPACT_ATOMS: atom_id res chain seq x y z
N MET A 1 3.42 17.03 11.27
CA MET A 1 4.65 17.82 11.01
C MET A 1 4.29 19.30 10.88
N ARG A 2 5.13 20.22 11.39
CA ARG A 2 4.94 21.68 11.22
C ARG A 2 5.79 22.18 10.06
N LEU A 3 5.15 22.76 9.04
CA LEU A 3 5.84 23.45 7.95
C LEU A 3 6.24 24.84 8.42
N ARG A 4 7.55 25.06 8.62
CA ARG A 4 8.09 26.30 9.21
C ARG A 4 7.73 27.54 8.39
N ASN A 5 7.72 27.44 7.07
CA ASN A 5 7.51 28.57 6.16
C ASN A 5 6.03 28.93 5.98
N ALA A 6 5.12 27.98 6.22
CA ALA A 6 3.68 28.16 6.04
C ALA A 6 2.92 28.31 7.36
N ASN A 7 3.62 28.25 8.49
CA ASN A 7 3.07 28.19 9.85
C ASN A 7 1.87 27.22 9.99
N LYS A 8 1.90 26.10 9.26
CA LYS A 8 0.79 25.14 9.14
C LYS A 8 1.20 23.78 9.69
N TRP A 9 0.26 23.15 10.38
CA TRP A 9 0.34 21.74 10.76
C TRP A 9 -0.20 20.87 9.64
N VAL A 10 0.56 19.86 9.26
CA VAL A 10 0.17 18.88 8.24
C VAL A 10 0.34 17.48 8.82
N ASN A 11 -0.68 16.65 8.64
CA ASN A 11 -0.63 15.22 8.92
C ASN A 11 -0.05 14.53 7.68
N LEU A 12 1.16 13.98 7.81
CA LEU A 12 1.83 13.26 6.72
C LEU A 12 1.49 11.77 6.71
N LEU A 13 1.36 11.20 7.91
CA LEU A 13 0.99 9.82 8.13
C LEU A 13 -0.23 9.79 9.04
N GLU A 14 -1.21 8.98 8.68
CA GLU A 14 -2.38 8.70 9.51
C GLU A 14 -2.53 7.18 9.63
N LYS A 15 -2.31 6.63 10.83
CA LYS A 15 -2.43 5.19 11.12
C LYS A 15 -1.61 4.29 10.17
N GLY A 16 -0.44 4.76 9.73
CA GLY A 16 0.42 4.05 8.79
C GLY A 16 0.20 4.43 7.32
N HIS A 17 -0.94 5.04 6.99
CA HIS A 17 -1.26 5.49 5.64
C HIS A 17 -0.62 6.85 5.32
N MET A 18 -0.04 6.97 4.12
CA MET A 18 0.51 8.23 3.62
C MET A 18 -0.58 9.12 3.01
N THR A 19 -0.92 10.21 3.72
CA THR A 19 -2.06 11.08 3.37
C THR A 19 -1.94 11.77 2.01
N SER A 20 -0.73 11.87 1.45
CA SER A 20 -0.52 12.39 0.09
C SER A 20 -1.07 11.46 -1.00
N LEU A 21 -1.25 10.17 -0.72
CA LEU A 21 -1.85 9.21 -1.66
C LEU A 21 -3.35 9.46 -1.89
N ASP A 22 -4.01 10.14 -0.94
CA ASP A 22 -5.42 10.57 -1.06
C ASP A 22 -5.56 11.93 -1.75
N ASN A 23 -4.46 12.65 -1.96
CA ASN A 23 -4.52 13.98 -2.56
C ASN A 23 -5.07 13.88 -4.00
N PRO A 24 -6.11 14.67 -4.36
CA PRO A 24 -6.75 14.59 -5.66
C PRO A 24 -5.80 14.88 -6.83
N GLU A 25 -4.79 15.72 -6.65
CA GLU A 25 -3.79 16.02 -7.69
C GLU A 25 -2.84 14.83 -7.89
N VAL A 26 -2.43 14.15 -6.81
CA VAL A 26 -1.61 12.93 -6.87
C VAL A 26 -2.40 11.81 -7.54
N ARG A 27 -3.68 11.65 -7.18
CA ARG A 27 -4.58 10.66 -7.80
C ARG A 27 -4.83 10.96 -9.28
N ALA A 28 -4.99 12.24 -9.66
CA ALA A 28 -5.13 12.66 -11.05
C ALA A 28 -3.84 12.49 -11.87
N LEU A 29 -2.67 12.52 -11.22
CA LEU A 29 -1.42 12.14 -11.87
C LEU A 29 -1.34 10.63 -12.08
N ALA A 30 -1.67 9.83 -11.08
CA ALA A 30 -1.69 8.37 -11.15
C ALA A 30 -2.67 7.85 -12.22
N SER A 31 -3.80 8.53 -12.42
CA SER A 31 -4.82 8.11 -13.41
C SER A 31 -4.32 8.13 -14.85
N ARG A 32 -3.21 8.81 -15.13
CA ARG A 32 -2.53 8.78 -16.43
C ARG A 32 -1.83 7.45 -16.70
N TYR A 33 -1.61 6.64 -15.68
CA TYR A 33 -0.84 5.40 -15.71
C TYR A 33 -1.67 4.14 -15.37
N GLY A 34 -2.93 4.29 -14.95
CA GLY A 34 -3.81 3.18 -14.57
C GLY A 34 -4.88 3.59 -13.55
N ASP A 35 -5.50 2.62 -12.89
CA ASP A 35 -6.46 2.91 -11.80
C ASP A 35 -5.70 3.46 -10.57
N PRO A 36 -5.96 4.70 -10.13
CA PRO A 36 -5.33 5.26 -8.93
C PRO A 36 -5.62 4.47 -7.65
N ASN A 37 -6.77 3.78 -7.58
CA ASN A 37 -7.09 2.92 -6.43
C ASN A 37 -6.20 1.68 -6.37
N TYR A 38 -5.59 1.30 -7.48
CA TYR A 38 -4.67 0.18 -7.56
C TYR A 38 -3.23 0.66 -7.39
N LEU A 39 -2.83 1.67 -8.18
CA LEU A 39 -1.45 2.15 -8.23
C LEU A 39 -0.97 2.83 -6.94
N LEU A 40 -1.89 3.37 -6.15
CA LEU A 40 -1.58 4.08 -4.91
C LEU A 40 -1.93 3.25 -3.67
N THR A 41 -2.29 1.98 -3.82
CA THR A 41 -2.47 1.10 -2.66
C THR A 41 -1.12 0.75 -2.03
N GLU A 42 -1.13 0.61 -0.71
CA GLU A 42 -0.03 0.00 0.03
C GLU A 42 0.22 -1.45 -0.41
N ASP A 43 1.36 -1.64 -1.06
CA ASP A 43 1.79 -2.91 -1.63
C ASP A 43 2.10 -3.97 -0.56
N TRP A 44 2.62 -3.54 0.59
CA TRP A 44 3.01 -4.44 1.67
C TRP A 44 2.96 -3.75 3.04
N ILE A 45 2.36 -4.44 4.00
CA ILE A 45 2.37 -4.09 5.42
C ILE A 45 2.98 -5.29 6.16
N PRO A 46 4.05 -5.10 6.96
CA PRO A 46 4.62 -6.20 7.75
C PRO A 46 3.55 -6.84 8.63
N GLU A 47 3.43 -8.14 8.51
CA GLU A 47 2.48 -8.90 9.31
C GLU A 47 3.03 -9.09 10.74
N VAL A 48 2.13 -8.95 11.70
CA VAL A 48 2.37 -9.08 13.12
C VAL A 48 1.25 -9.95 13.69
N PRO A 49 1.54 -11.22 14.00
CA PRO A 49 0.59 -12.15 14.61
C PRO A 49 -0.10 -11.54 15.83
N GLY A 50 -1.43 -11.66 15.89
CA GLY A 50 -2.25 -11.13 16.97
C GLY A 50 -2.50 -9.62 16.93
N ILE A 51 -1.98 -8.89 15.92
CA ILE A 51 -2.30 -7.48 15.68
C ILE A 51 -3.01 -7.30 14.34
N ASN A 52 -2.32 -7.52 13.22
CA ASN A 52 -2.85 -7.35 11.86
C ASN A 52 -2.85 -8.67 11.06
N ALA A 53 -2.41 -9.77 11.68
CA ALA A 53 -2.41 -11.11 11.10
C ALA A 53 -2.89 -12.16 12.13
N PRO A 54 -3.41 -13.32 11.68
CA PRO A 54 -3.80 -14.40 12.58
C PRO A 54 -2.65 -14.87 13.49
N GLY A 55 -2.97 -15.16 14.75
CA GLY A 55 -2.01 -15.65 15.77
C GLY A 55 -2.20 -14.97 17.13
N ASP A 56 -1.28 -15.24 18.06
CA ASP A 56 -1.22 -14.66 19.40
C ASP A 56 0.06 -13.83 19.53
N TYR A 57 -0.09 -12.52 19.73
CA TYR A 57 1.05 -11.61 19.80
C TYR A 57 2.07 -12.01 20.89
N LEU A 58 1.60 -12.41 22.08
CA LEU A 58 2.47 -12.70 23.21
C LEU A 58 3.22 -14.03 23.06
N LYS A 59 2.71 -14.94 22.22
CA LYS A 59 3.31 -16.27 22.01
C LYS A 59 4.07 -16.38 20.70
N ASP A 60 3.50 -15.84 19.62
CA ASP A 60 3.92 -16.11 18.25
C ASP A 60 4.83 -15.02 17.67
N TYR A 61 4.87 -13.82 18.29
CA TYR A 61 5.66 -12.69 17.80
C TYR A 61 6.55 -12.05 18.88
N ALA A 62 5.97 -11.62 20.00
CA ALA A 62 6.67 -10.87 21.06
C ALA A 62 7.93 -11.54 21.63
N PRO A 63 8.01 -12.88 21.78
CA PRO A 63 9.21 -13.52 22.32
C PRO A 63 10.43 -13.36 21.41
N ASP A 64 10.24 -13.31 20.09
CA ASP A 64 11.32 -13.17 19.10
C ASP A 64 10.80 -12.57 17.77
N PRO A 65 10.57 -11.25 17.71
CA PRO A 65 10.03 -10.60 16.52
C PRO A 65 11.01 -10.63 15.34
N GLY A 66 12.32 -10.69 15.61
CA GLY A 66 13.36 -10.73 14.59
C GLY A 66 13.33 -12.05 13.81
N LYS A 67 13.19 -13.18 14.52
CA LYS A 67 13.04 -14.49 13.88
C LYS A 67 11.80 -14.56 12.99
N TYR A 68 10.67 -14.01 13.44
CA TYR A 68 9.45 -13.95 12.64
C TYR A 68 9.66 -13.12 11.36
N ALA A 69 10.21 -11.91 11.48
CA ALA A 69 10.48 -11.04 10.34
C ALA A 69 11.42 -11.68 9.31
N LEU A 70 12.49 -12.36 9.77
CA LEU A 70 13.41 -13.07 8.88
C LEU A 70 12.75 -14.24 8.15
N GLN A 71 11.81 -14.95 8.78
CA GLN A 71 11.03 -16.01 8.13
C GLN A 71 10.10 -15.45 7.05
N VAL A 72 9.47 -14.30 7.29
CA VAL A 72 8.66 -13.60 6.28
C VAL A 72 9.54 -13.18 5.10
N LEU A 73 10.72 -12.61 5.36
CA LEU A 73 11.67 -12.23 4.32
C LEU A 73 12.17 -13.44 3.51
N ASP A 74 12.41 -14.58 4.16
CA ASP A 74 12.78 -15.82 3.48
C ASP A 74 11.65 -16.32 2.56
N LYS A 75 10.38 -16.28 3.01
CA LYS A 75 9.22 -16.59 2.16
C LYS A 75 9.09 -15.61 0.98
N ALA A 76 9.28 -14.32 1.23
CA ALA A 76 9.26 -13.27 0.22
C ALA A 76 10.31 -13.51 -0.87
N ASN A 77 11.56 -13.76 -0.47
CA ASN A 77 12.66 -14.05 -1.40
C ASN A 77 12.45 -15.34 -2.19
N LYS A 78 11.76 -16.33 -1.62
CA LYS A 78 11.36 -17.57 -2.29
C LYS A 78 10.14 -17.41 -3.19
N GLY A 79 9.48 -16.25 -3.18
CA GLY A 79 8.24 -16.01 -3.91
C GLY A 79 7.04 -16.78 -3.35
N THR A 80 7.12 -17.29 -2.12
CA THR A 80 6.06 -18.06 -1.45
C THR A 80 5.31 -17.24 -0.40
N TYR A 81 5.48 -15.92 -0.39
CA TYR A 81 4.75 -15.04 0.52
C TYR A 81 3.38 -14.70 -0.07
N GLU A 82 2.32 -15.10 0.62
CA GLU A 82 0.96 -15.08 0.09
C GLU A 82 0.25 -13.73 0.29
N HIS A 83 0.80 -12.86 1.15
CA HIS A 83 0.14 -11.62 1.57
C HIS A 83 0.61 -10.36 0.83
N TYR A 84 1.25 -10.49 -0.34
CA TYR A 84 1.48 -9.34 -1.23
C TYR A 84 0.17 -8.74 -1.72
N PHE A 85 0.11 -7.42 -1.89
CA PHE A 85 -1.00 -6.79 -2.61
C PHE A 85 -0.71 -6.66 -4.12
N PRO A 86 -1.73 -6.78 -4.99
CA PRO A 86 -2.94 -7.57 -4.77
C PRO A 86 -2.52 -9.03 -4.61
N GLY A 87 -3.16 -9.77 -3.67
CA GLY A 87 -2.84 -11.16 -3.26
C GLY A 87 -1.97 -11.94 -4.25
N ALA A 88 -0.85 -12.49 -3.79
CA ALA A 88 0.12 -13.22 -4.64
C ALA A 88 -0.60 -14.07 -5.70
N GLY A 89 -0.47 -13.71 -6.99
CA GLY A 89 -1.16 -14.38 -8.10
C GLY A 89 -2.41 -13.69 -8.66
N SER A 90 -2.79 -12.51 -8.18
CA SER A 90 -3.82 -11.69 -8.82
C SER A 90 -3.32 -11.28 -10.21
N LYS A 91 -3.94 -11.81 -11.28
CA LYS A 91 -3.63 -11.39 -12.65
C LYS A 91 -3.86 -9.88 -12.77
N ILE A 92 -2.78 -9.15 -13.00
CA ILE A 92 -2.79 -7.75 -13.43
C ILE A 92 -3.55 -7.71 -14.77
N THR A 93 -4.87 -7.51 -14.69
CA THR A 93 -5.65 -7.27 -15.89
C THR A 93 -5.60 -5.77 -16.12
N LEU A 94 -4.56 -5.31 -16.80
CA LEU A 94 -4.58 -4.01 -17.44
C LEU A 94 -5.67 -4.12 -18.53
N GLY A 95 -6.93 -3.85 -18.17
CA GLY A 95 -7.97 -3.68 -19.16
C GLY A 95 -7.50 -2.64 -20.19
N PRO A 96 -7.88 -2.77 -21.48
CA PRO A 96 -7.45 -1.82 -22.48
C PRO A 96 -7.81 -0.44 -21.97
N ALA A 97 -6.82 0.46 -21.91
CA ALA A 97 -7.02 1.84 -21.55
C ALA A 97 -8.15 2.38 -22.44
N GLY A 98 -9.36 2.46 -21.89
CA GLY A 98 -10.48 3.08 -22.55
C GLY A 98 -10.02 4.51 -22.83
N ALA A 99 -9.80 4.81 -24.10
CA ALA A 99 -9.33 6.11 -24.53
C ALA A 99 -10.22 7.18 -23.84
N PRO A 100 -9.65 8.21 -23.22
CA PRO A 100 -10.46 9.26 -22.62
C PRO A 100 -11.33 9.87 -23.72
N SER A 101 -12.64 9.63 -23.65
CA SER A 101 -13.61 10.32 -24.50
C SER A 101 -13.52 11.80 -24.17
N ARG A 102 -12.97 12.57 -25.10
CA ARG A 102 -12.93 14.04 -25.02
C ARG A 102 -14.38 14.53 -24.99
N PRO A 103 -14.81 15.29 -23.96
CA PRO A 103 -16.11 15.93 -23.99
C PRO A 103 -16.07 17.09 -24.99
N GLY A 104 -16.91 17.02 -26.02
CA GLY A 104 -17.29 18.17 -26.85
C GLY A 104 -16.45 18.39 -28.12
N THR A 105 -16.95 17.91 -29.25
CA THR A 105 -16.83 18.65 -30.52
C THR A 105 -17.99 18.27 -31.44
N GLN A 106 -18.84 19.29 -31.68
CA GLN A 106 -19.99 19.40 -32.59
C GLN A 106 -21.29 18.71 -32.18
#